data_AF-A0A2S9GQZ1-F1
#
_entry.id   AF-A0A2S9GQZ1-F1
#
_cell.length_a   1.000
_cell.length_b   1.000
_cell.length_c   1.000
_cell.angle_alpha   90.00
_cell.angle_beta   90.00
_cell.angle_gamma   90.00
#
_symmetry.space_group_name_H-M   'P 1'
#
loop_
_entity.id
_entity.type
_entity.pdbx_description
1 polymer ?
#
loop_
_entity_poly.entity_id
_entity_poly.type
_entity_poly.pdbx_seq_one_letter_code
_entity_poly.pdbx_strand_id
1 'polypeptide(L)' 'NSSPWTYANARPVWTNPGTTFETGLGVFATTSMNIWANLRLVRQMNSRKPRLEAKHLIRDDDLAWLQVT' A
#
# COMPACT_ATOMS: atom_id res chain seq x y z
N ASN A 1 3.14 3.64 10.14
CA ASN A 1 3.47 2.29 9.62
C ASN A 1 2.68 1.22 10.35
N SER A 2 1.39 1.12 10.10
CA SER A 2 0.61 0.02 10.67
C SER A 2 0.81 -1.20 9.79
N SER A 3 1.48 -2.23 10.32
CA SER A 3 1.72 -3.49 9.65
C SER A 3 1.05 -4.61 10.45
N PRO A 4 -0.10 -5.17 9.99
CA PRO A 4 -0.81 -4.84 8.75
C PRO A 4 -1.66 -3.55 8.83
N TRP A 5 -2.00 -2.99 7.67
CA TRP A 5 -2.87 -1.81 7.58
C TRP A 5 -4.33 -2.15 7.91
N THR A 6 -4.79 -3.29 7.40
CA THR A 6 -6.13 -3.84 7.64
C THR A 6 -6.14 -5.35 7.38
N TYR A 7 -7.29 -5.98 7.58
CA TYR A 7 -7.49 -7.41 7.34
C TYR A 7 -8.62 -7.64 6.33
N ALA A 8 -8.37 -8.52 5.36
CA ALA A 8 -9.40 -9.13 4.53
C ALA A 8 -9.78 -10.49 5.15
N ASN A 9 -10.76 -10.47 6.05
CA ASN A 9 -11.09 -11.61 6.92
C ASN A 9 -9.86 -12.01 7.77
N ALA A 10 -9.35 -13.24 7.66
CA ALA A 10 -8.14 -13.67 8.37
C ALA A 10 -6.82 -13.28 7.66
N ARG A 11 -6.89 -12.65 6.48
CA ARG A 11 -5.69 -12.32 5.70
C ARG A 11 -5.22 -10.89 5.96
N PRO A 12 -4.01 -10.67 6.50
CA PRO A 12 -3.45 -9.33 6.62
C PRO A 12 -3.23 -8.70 5.24
N VAL A 13 -3.49 -7.40 5.15
CA VAL A 13 -3.25 -6.59 3.95
C VAL A 13 -2.13 -5.60 4.25
N TRP A 14 -1.08 -5.63 3.43
CA TRP A 14 0.05 -4.71 3.51
C TRP A 14 0.04 -3.74 2.34
N THR A 15 0.01 -2.45 2.65
CA THR A 15 0.10 -1.36 1.66
C THR A 15 1.54 -0.98 1.36
N ASN A 16 2.43 -1.13 2.34
CA ASN A 16 3.84 -0.74 2.29
C ASN A 16 4.73 -1.89 2.79
N PRO A 17 4.89 -2.97 2.02
CA PRO A 17 5.60 -4.17 2.47
C PRO A 17 7.11 -3.98 2.71
N GLY A 18 7.73 -2.92 2.17
CA GLY A 18 9.10 -2.53 2.45
C GLY A 18 9.27 -1.82 3.79
N THR A 19 8.19 -1.32 4.38
CA THR A 19 8.22 -0.54 5.62
C THR A 19 7.70 -1.33 6.82
N THR A 20 8.38 -1.15 7.94
CA THR A 20 8.00 -1.74 9.23
C THR A 20 7.59 -0.65 10.22
N PHE A 21 7.07 -1.06 11.38
CA PHE A 21 6.70 -0.13 12.43
C PHE A 21 7.90 0.73 12.88
N GLU A 22 9.09 0.14 12.93
CA GLU A 22 10.32 0.75 13.47
C GLU A 22 11.15 1.50 12.41
N THR A 23 10.74 1.50 11.14
CA THR A 23 11.48 2.17 10.04
C THR A 23 10.81 3.48 9.62
N GLY A 24 11.30 4.10 8.53
CA GLY A 24 10.79 5.36 7.99
C GLY A 24 9.31 5.31 7.59
N LEU A 25 8.76 6.39 7.06
CA LEU A 25 7.34 6.52 6.74
C LEU A 25 6.94 5.71 5.49
N GLY A 26 5.89 4.90 5.62
CA GLY A 26 5.18 4.29 4.50
C GLY A 26 4.04 5.19 4.01
N VAL A 27 4.03 5.50 2.71
CA VAL A 27 3.01 6.31 2.05
C VAL A 27 2.21 5.45 1.08
N PHE A 28 0.88 5.54 1.14
CA PHE A 28 0.00 4.83 0.21
C PHE A 28 -1.26 5.66 -0.03
N ALA A 29 -1.52 6.03 -1.28
CA ALA A 29 -2.74 6.73 -1.69
C ALA A 29 -3.14 6.36 -3.11
N THR A 30 -4.44 6.23 -3.36
CA THR A 30 -4.99 6.08 -4.71
C THR A 30 -5.55 7.41 -5.20
N THR A 31 -5.24 7.77 -6.45
CA THR A 31 -5.70 9.02 -7.09
C THR A 31 -6.96 8.83 -7.93
N SER A 32 -7.53 7.62 -7.93
CA SER A 32 -8.72 7.26 -8.69
C SER A 32 -9.64 6.36 -7.88
N MET A 33 -10.95 6.63 -7.99
CA MET A 33 -12.02 5.79 -7.43
C MET A 33 -12.51 4.71 -8.40
N ASN A 34 -11.84 4.51 -9.54
CA ASN A 34 -12.26 3.50 -10.52
C ASN A 34 -12.21 2.08 -9.91
N ILE A 35 -13.36 1.41 -9.88
CA ILE A 35 -13.51 0.13 -9.18
C ILE A 35 -12.63 -0.98 -9.76
N TRP A 36 -12.51 -1.05 -11.08
CA TRP A 36 -11.72 -2.09 -11.75
C TRP A 36 -10.23 -1.90 -11.50
N ALA A 37 -9.77 -0.65 -11.53
CA ALA A 37 -8.38 -0.29 -11.27
C ALA A 37 -7.99 -0.65 -9.82
N ASN A 38 -8.85 -0.32 -8.86
CA ASN A 38 -8.65 -0.63 -7.45
C ASN A 38 -8.75 -2.14 -7.15
N LEU A 39 -9.68 -2.88 -7.80
CA LEU A 39 -9.77 -4.34 -7.63
C LEU A 39 -8.50 -5.05 -8.12
N ARG A 40 -7.91 -4.57 -9.23
CA ARG A 40 -6.60 -5.06 -9.71
C ARG A 40 -5.49 -4.80 -8.70
N LEU A 41 -5.50 -3.64 -8.03
CA LEU A 41 -4.53 -3.31 -6.99
C LEU A 41 -4.68 -4.22 -5.75
N VAL A 42 -5.90 -4.44 -5.28
CA VAL A 42 -6.19 -5.39 -4.17
C VAL A 42 -5.73 -6.81 -4.51
N ARG A 43 -5.91 -7.25 -5.76
CA ARG A 43 -5.39 -8.55 -6.21
C ARG A 43 -3.86 -8.62 -6.13
N GLN A 44 -3.15 -7.53 -6.43
CA GLN A 44 -1.68 -7.47 -6.30
C GLN A 44 -1.25 -7.58 -4.83
N MET A 45 -1.95 -6.88 -3.91
CA MET A 45 -1.69 -6.95 -2.46
C MET A 45 -1.84 -8.35 -1.88
N ASN A 46 -2.82 -9.11 -2.35
CA ASN A 46 -3.09 -10.47 -1.88
C ASN A 46 -2.25 -11.55 -2.60
N SER A 47 -1.37 -11.18 -3.52
CA SER A 47 -0.53 -12.14 -4.25
C SER A 47 0.62 -12.64 -3.38
N ARG A 48 1.14 -13.85 -3.67
CA ARG A 48 2.29 -14.42 -2.94
C ARG A 48 3.57 -13.58 -3.05
N LYS A 49 3.69 -12.77 -4.10
CA LYS A 49 4.80 -11.85 -4.37
C LYS A 49 4.21 -10.48 -4.73
N PRO A 50 3.77 -9.70 -3.72
CA PRO A 50 3.05 -8.46 -3.95
C PRO A 50 3.95 -7.46 -4.68
N ARG A 51 3.53 -7.07 -5.89
CA ARG A 51 4.12 -5.95 -6.63
C ARG A 51 3.04 -4.87 -6.74
N LEU A 52 3.11 -3.86 -5.87
CA LEU A 52 2.08 -2.83 -5.78
C LEU A 52 2.39 -1.69 -6.74
N GLU A 53 1.99 -1.89 -7.99
CA GLU A 53 2.18 -0.91 -9.06
C GLU A 53 0.84 -0.61 -9.73
N ALA A 54 0.53 0.68 -9.85
CA ALA A 54 -0.57 1.17 -10.66
C ALA A 54 -0.35 2.64 -11.02
N LYS A 55 -0.83 3.07 -12.19
CA LYS A 55 -0.73 4.49 -12.60
C LYS A 55 -1.43 5.46 -11.66
N HIS A 56 -2.44 4.99 -10.94
CA HIS A 56 -3.24 5.77 -9.99
C HIS A 56 -2.80 5.55 -8.54
N LEU A 57 -1.59 5.02 -8.32
CA LEU A 57 -1.05 4.75 -6.99
C LEU A 57 0.13 5.66 -6.72
N ILE A 58 0.04 6.42 -5.63
CA ILE A 58 1.18 7.07 -4.99
C ILE A 58 1.59 6.13 -3.86
N ARG A 59 2.78 5.55 -3.97
CA ARG A 59 3.34 4.67 -2.94
C ARG A 59 4.83 4.87 -2.84
N ASP A 60 5.30 5.01 -1.61
CA ASP A 60 6.70 4.95 -1.26
C ASP A 60 6.86 4.26 0.09
N ASP A 61 8.01 3.61 0.26
CA ASP A 61 8.34 2.86 1.46
C ASP A 61 9.63 3.46 2.07
N ASP A 62 9.68 3.55 3.39
CA ASP A 62 10.82 4.00 4.21
C ASP A 62 11.29 5.43 3.94
N LEU A 63 10.36 6.35 3.70
CA LEU A 63 10.70 7.77 3.56
C LEU A 63 11.16 8.39 4.89
N ALA A 64 12.16 9.26 4.84
CA ALA A 64 12.58 10.02 6.02
C ALA A 64 11.55 11.08 6.45
N TRP A 65 10.84 11.68 5.49
CA TRP A 65 9.79 12.68 5.72
C TRP A 65 8.86 12.78 4.51
N LEU A 66 7.70 13.39 4.71
CA LEU A 66 6.74 13.76 3.65
C LEU A 66 6.20 15.16 3.96
N GLN A 67 5.99 15.98 2.93
CA GLN A 67 5.23 17.22 3.01
C GLN A 67 4.02 17.13 2.10
N VAL A 68 2.88 17.57 2.61
CA VAL A 68 1.64 17.73 1.84
C VAL A 68 1.40 19.23 1.68
N THR A 69 1.18 19.68 0.45
CA THR A 69 0.95 21.09 0.10
C THR A 69 -0.44 21.28 -0.47
#